data_AF-A0A853BW65-F1
#
_entry.id   AF-A0A853BW65-F1
#
_cell.length_a   1.000
_cell.length_b   1.000
_cell.length_c   1.000
_cell.angle_alpha   90.00
_cell.angle_beta   90.00
_cell.angle_gamma   90.00
#
_symmetry.space_group_name_H-M   'P 1'
#
loop_
_entity.id
_entity.type
_entity.pdbx_description
1 polymer ?
#
loop_
_entity_poly.entity_id
_entity_poly.type
_entity_poly.pdbx_seq_one_letter_code
_entity_poly.pdbx_strand_id
1 'polypeptide(L)'
;MIAEVATAHAVTYLPLHERQMEELRQADPPPIPYREVTPAAGLGVLVQRAVLRRSLDTISRRRNLVLTTDHIHQNSRGAALIAEVIDAGLLARNA
;
A
#
# COMPACT_ATOMS: atom_id res chain seq x y z
N MET A 1 -6.41 -10.12 -16.26
CA MET A 1 -6.65 -9.52 -14.92
C MET A 1 -6.10 -10.43 -13.83
N ILE A 2 -5.72 -9.90 -12.65
CA ILE A 2 -5.18 -10.73 -11.54
C ILE A 2 -6.15 -11.85 -11.14
N ALA A 3 -7.46 -11.55 -11.10
CA ALA A 3 -8.51 -12.52 -10.80
C ALA A 3 -8.60 -13.70 -11.80
N GLU A 4 -8.40 -13.42 -13.09
CA GLU A 4 -8.41 -14.46 -14.14
C GLU A 4 -7.22 -15.41 -13.98
N VAL A 5 -6.04 -14.86 -13.68
CA VAL A 5 -4.83 -15.65 -13.41
C VAL A 5 -5.03 -16.50 -12.16
N ALA A 6 -5.57 -15.93 -11.08
CA ALA A 6 -5.85 -16.68 -9.87
C ALA A 6 -6.83 -17.85 -10.11
N THR A 7 -7.88 -17.60 -10.88
CA THR A 7 -8.84 -18.63 -11.32
C THR A 7 -8.16 -19.72 -12.14
N ALA A 8 -7.36 -19.35 -13.15
CA ALA A 8 -6.67 -20.30 -14.03
C ALA A 8 -5.69 -21.22 -13.29
N HIS A 9 -5.12 -20.73 -12.18
CA HIS A 9 -4.19 -21.49 -11.34
C HIS A 9 -4.83 -22.08 -10.07
N ALA A 10 -6.16 -21.98 -9.91
CA ALA A 10 -6.90 -22.44 -8.73
C ALA A 10 -6.32 -21.94 -7.40
N VAL A 11 -5.85 -20.70 -7.37
CA VAL A 11 -5.34 -20.02 -6.16
C VAL A 11 -6.33 -18.99 -5.66
N THR A 12 -6.33 -18.75 -4.34
CA THR A 12 -7.19 -17.73 -3.74
C THR A 12 -6.83 -16.35 -4.27
N TYR A 13 -7.83 -15.65 -4.78
CA TYR A 13 -7.73 -14.26 -5.17
C TYR A 13 -8.13 -13.35 -4.01
N LEU A 14 -7.30 -12.36 -3.72
CA LEU A 14 -7.61 -11.26 -2.80
C LEU A 14 -7.75 -9.97 -3.60
N PRO A 15 -8.89 -9.25 -3.53
CA PRO A 15 -9.18 -8.07 -4.36
C PRO A 15 -8.49 -6.79 -3.85
N LEU A 16 -7.19 -6.89 -3.52
CA LEU A 16 -6.42 -5.78 -2.96
C LEU A 16 -6.27 -4.62 -3.95
N HIS A 17 -5.97 -4.93 -5.20
CA HIS A 17 -5.75 -3.92 -6.24
C HIS A 17 -6.98 -3.04 -6.42
N GLU A 18 -8.15 -3.66 -6.52
CA GLU A 18 -9.45 -3.03 -6.70
C GLU A 18 -9.80 -2.18 -5.46
N ARG A 19 -9.57 -2.72 -4.26
CA ARG A 19 -9.79 -2.00 -3.01
C ARG A 19 -8.92 -0.75 -2.91
N GLN A 20 -7.64 -0.84 -3.26
CA GLN A 20 -6.71 0.30 -3.24
C GLN A 20 -7.01 1.32 -4.34
N MET A 21 -7.39 0.87 -5.53
CA MET A 21 -7.82 1.74 -6.63
C MET A 21 -9.06 2.54 -6.25
N GLU A 22 -10.04 1.91 -5.63
CA GLU A 22 -11.24 2.58 -5.14
C GLU A 22 -10.90 3.63 -4.06
N GLU A 23 -10.00 3.29 -3.12
CA GLU A 23 -9.54 4.25 -2.10
C GLU A 23 -8.83 5.47 -2.71
N LEU A 24 -8.00 5.27 -3.73
CA LEU A 24 -7.35 6.37 -4.44
C LEU A 24 -8.36 7.21 -5.23
N ARG A 25 -9.32 6.56 -5.91
CA ARG A 25 -10.36 7.23 -6.66
C ARG A 25 -11.25 8.10 -5.77
N GLN A 26 -11.58 7.63 -4.58
CA GLN A 26 -12.37 8.38 -3.60
C GLN A 26 -11.59 9.52 -2.95
N ALA A 27 -10.29 9.32 -2.72
CA ALA A 27 -9.42 10.35 -2.16
C ALA A 27 -9.04 11.44 -3.18
N ASP A 28 -9.12 11.14 -4.48
CA ASP A 28 -8.77 12.02 -5.60
C ASP A 28 -7.46 12.81 -5.39
N PRO A 29 -6.34 12.14 -5.06
CA PRO A 29 -5.09 12.84 -4.81
C PRO A 29 -4.51 13.41 -6.11
N PRO A 30 -3.81 14.55 -6.07
CA PRO A 30 -3.09 15.05 -7.23
C PRO A 30 -2.02 14.03 -7.68
N PRO A 31 -1.71 13.96 -9.00
CA PRO A 31 -0.65 13.08 -9.49
C PRO A 31 0.68 13.41 -8.84
N ILE A 32 1.40 12.37 -8.41
CA ILE A 32 2.73 12.51 -7.79
C ILE A 32 3.78 12.04 -8.80
N PRO A 33 4.68 12.92 -9.26
CA PRO A 33 5.74 12.53 -10.18
C PRO A 33 6.58 11.41 -9.58
N TYR A 34 6.94 10.44 -10.42
CA TYR A 34 7.88 9.41 -10.02
C TYR A 34 9.22 10.03 -9.65
N ARG A 35 9.75 9.60 -8.50
CA ARG A 35 11.09 9.97 -8.05
C ARG A 35 11.90 8.69 -7.87
N GLU A 36 13.00 8.58 -8.63
CA GLU A 36 13.95 7.50 -8.43
C GLU A 36 14.45 7.46 -7.00
N VAL A 37 14.46 6.25 -6.44
CA VAL A 37 15.00 6.01 -5.11
C VAL A 37 16.51 5.94 -5.24
N THR A 38 17.20 6.99 -4.77
CA THR A 38 18.65 6.94 -4.61
C THR A 38 19.02 6.23 -3.30
N PRO A 39 20.20 5.59 -3.19
CA PRO A 39 20.65 4.98 -1.94
C PRO A 39 20.61 5.94 -0.73
N ALA A 40 20.91 7.23 -0.96
CA ALA A 40 20.82 8.28 0.05
C ALA A 40 19.37 8.54 0.50
N ALA A 41 18.39 8.46 -0.40
CA ALA A 41 16.98 8.59 -0.05
C ALA A 41 16.50 7.40 0.81
N GLY A 42 16.97 6.18 0.52
CA GLY A 42 16.69 4.99 1.33
C GLY A 42 17.25 5.11 2.76
N LEU A 43 18.51 5.54 2.90
CA LEU A 43 19.13 5.77 4.21
C LEU A 43 18.38 6.86 5.01
N GLY A 44 17.91 7.92 4.34
CA GLY A 44 17.12 8.98 4.97
C GLY A 44 15.81 8.47 5.58
N VAL A 45 15.14 7.49 4.97
CA VAL A 45 13.92 6.87 5.53
C VAL A 45 14.23 6.07 6.79
N LEU A 46 15.33 5.31 6.79
CA LEU A 46 15.79 4.55 7.95
C LEU A 46 16.13 5.47 9.14
N VAL A 47 16.83 6.58 8.87
CA VAL A 47 17.17 7.59 9.89
C VAL A 47 15.90 8.27 10.43
N GLN A 48 14.94 8.64 9.57
CA GLN A 48 13.68 9.24 10.01
C GLN A 48 12.85 8.29 10.89
N ARG A 49 12.91 6.99 10.62
CA ARG A 49 12.20 5.97 11.41
C ARG A 49 12.88 5.69 12.75
N ALA A 50 14.21 5.56 12.75
CA ALA A 50 14.99 5.18 13.92
C ALA A 50 15.28 6.34 14.88
N VAL A 51 15.55 7.56 14.36
CA VAL A 51 15.99 8.72 15.16
C VAL A 51 14.86 9.68 15.48
N LEU A 52 13.93 9.93 14.54
CA LEU A 52 12.85 10.91 14.72
C LEU A 52 11.53 10.30 15.21
N ARG A 53 11.46 8.98 15.40
CA ARG A 53 10.23 8.22 15.75
C ARG A 53 9.01 8.61 14.90
N ARG A 54 9.23 9.10 13.67
CA ARG A 54 8.12 9.53 12.81
C ARG A 54 7.40 8.29 12.31
N SER A 55 6.08 8.27 12.48
CA SER A 55 5.26 7.23 11.86
C SER A 55 5.42 7.29 10.34
N LEU A 56 5.32 6.13 9.69
CA LEU A 56 5.31 6.02 8.23
C LEU A 56 4.29 6.98 7.61
N ASP A 57 3.15 7.17 8.28
CA ASP A 57 2.10 8.11 7.86
C ASP A 57 2.56 9.57 7.83
N THR A 58 3.49 9.95 8.69
CA THR A 58 4.05 11.32 8.68
C THR A 58 4.89 11.56 7.43
N ILE A 59 5.60 10.54 6.95
CA ILE A 59 6.37 10.60 5.69
C ILE A 59 5.41 10.67 4.50
N SER A 60 4.39 9.81 4.48
CA SER A 60 3.33 9.78 3.47
C SER A 60 2.62 11.13 3.33
N ARG A 61 2.14 11.71 4.44
CA ARG A 61 1.44 13.01 4.45
C ARG A 61 2.28 14.14 3.86
N ARG A 62 3.58 14.19 4.16
CA ARG A 62 4.48 15.23 3.61
C ARG A 62 4.68 15.11 2.10
N ARG A 63 4.47 13.93 1.55
CA ARG A 63 4.64 13.63 0.12
C ARG A 63 3.29 13.53 -0.62
N ASN A 64 2.18 13.81 0.06
CA ASN A 64 0.82 13.61 -0.44
C ASN A 64 0.51 12.16 -0.88
N LEU A 65 1.28 11.18 -0.43
CA LEU A 65 1.06 9.77 -0.75
C LEU A 65 -0.04 9.22 0.15
N VAL A 66 -1.14 8.74 -0.45
CA VAL A 66 -2.33 8.29 0.30
C VAL A 66 -2.15 6.91 0.94
N LEU A 67 -1.59 5.95 0.20
CA LEU A 67 -1.50 4.55 0.63
C LEU A 67 -0.06 4.08 0.88
N THR A 68 0.93 4.89 0.50
CA THR A 68 2.34 4.49 0.49
C THR A 68 3.25 5.51 1.17
N THR A 69 4.46 5.10 1.53
CA THR A 69 5.51 5.96 2.09
C THR A 69 6.48 6.47 1.02
N ASP A 70 6.57 5.72 -0.08
CA ASP A 70 7.27 6.02 -1.32
C ASP A 70 6.44 5.46 -2.50
N HIS A 71 7.04 5.13 -3.64
CA HIS A 71 6.31 4.57 -4.79
C HIS A 71 6.06 3.05 -4.69
N ILE A 72 6.44 2.38 -3.59
CA ILE A 72 6.41 0.92 -3.46
C ILE A 72 5.82 0.49 -2.10
N HIS A 73 6.34 1.04 -1.00
CA HIS A 73 6.04 0.57 0.36
C HIS A 73 4.75 1.17 0.91
N GLN A 74 3.94 0.35 1.58
CA GLN A 74 2.66 0.74 2.15
C GLN A 74 2.84 1.58 3.44
N ASN A 75 1.96 2.57 3.64
CA ASN A 75 1.79 3.23 4.94
C ASN A 75 0.76 2.46 5.80
N SER A 76 0.40 3.00 6.97
CA SER A 76 -0.53 2.29 7.85
C SER A 76 -1.93 2.12 7.24
N ARG A 77 -2.39 3.07 6.41
CA ARG A 77 -3.68 2.94 5.69
C ARG A 77 -3.60 1.84 4.63
N GLY A 78 -2.56 1.84 3.80
CA GLY A 78 -2.35 0.79 2.79
C GLY A 78 -2.22 -0.60 3.42
N ALA A 79 -1.50 -0.71 4.53
CA ALA A 79 -1.36 -1.96 5.28
C ALA A 79 -2.68 -2.43 5.92
N ALA A 80 -3.53 -1.51 6.40
CA ALA A 80 -4.85 -1.86 6.93
C ALA A 80 -5.74 -2.48 5.84
N LEU A 81 -5.74 -1.93 4.62
CA LEU A 81 -6.49 -2.50 3.49
C LEU A 81 -6.01 -3.92 3.14
N ILE A 82 -4.72 -4.20 3.26
CA ILE A 82 -4.16 -5.56 3.09
C ILE A 82 -4.69 -6.50 4.16
N ALA A 83 -4.67 -6.08 5.42
CA ALA A 83 -5.21 -6.89 6.52
C ALA A 83 -6.70 -7.18 6.31
N GLU A 84 -7.50 -6.17 5.96
CA GLU A 84 -8.93 -6.30 5.68
C GLU A 84 -9.24 -7.34 4.60
N VAL A 85 -8.53 -7.31 3.46
CA VAL A 85 -8.78 -8.29 2.38
C VAL A 85 -8.31 -9.69 2.74
N ILE A 86 -7.24 -9.82 3.52
CA ILE A 86 -6.77 -11.13 4.03
C ILE A 86 -7.83 -11.70 4.97
N ASP A 87 -8.28 -10.93 5.95
CA ASP A 87 -9.28 -11.37 6.93
C ASP A 87 -10.59 -11.79 6.25
N ALA A 88 -11.09 -10.98 5.31
CA ALA A 88 -12.26 -11.31 4.53
C ALA A 88 -12.08 -12.60 3.70
N GLY A 89 -10.91 -12.77 3.08
CA GLY A 89 -10.58 -13.97 2.31
C GLY A 89 -10.46 -15.23 3.18
N LEU A 90 -9.92 -15.11 4.40
CA LEU A 90 -9.84 -16.20 5.36
C LEU A 90 -11.23 -16.64 5.82
N LEU A 91 -12.14 -15.70 6.10
CA LEU A 91 -13.52 -16.00 6.46
C LEU A 91 -14.27 -16.73 5.34
N ALA A 92 -14.12 -16.28 4.09
CA ALA A 92 -14.77 -16.90 2.94
C ALA A 92 -14.30 -18.34 2.67
N ARG A 93 -13.08 -18.71 3.08
CA ARG A 93 -12.56 -20.08 2.96
C ARG A 93 -13.10 -21.05 4.03
N ASN A 94 -13.62 -20.52 5.13
CA ASN A 94 -14.08 -21.31 6.27
C ASN A 94 -15.62 -21.47 6.31
N ALA A 95 -16.34 -20.88 5.34
CA ALA A 95 -17.79 -20.99 5.16
C ALA A 95 -18.14 -22.06 4.12
#